data_AF-A0A938G8E1-F1
#
_entry.id   AF-A0A938G8E1-F1
#
_cell.length_a   1.000
_cell.length_b   1.000
_cell.length_c   1.000
_cell.angle_alpha   90.00
_cell.angle_beta   90.00
_cell.angle_gamma   90.00
#
_symmetry.space_group_name_H-M   'P 1'
#
loop_
_entity.id
_entity.type
_entity.pdbx_description
1 polymer ?
#
loop_
_entity_poly.entity_id
_entity_poly.type
_entity_poly.pdbx_seq_one_letter_code
_entity_poly.pdbx_strand_id
1 'polypeptide(L)'
;MKSRYSKLAILSLLAGLAGFLLALAPAPFPKLISVPLGFMAALMAGLASWSIRRAAGLRRGRRLAGLGATFGVLAAMLGILGILAFIRKEFHRAQRQQQAWNQPAPTVEIPAPAPALAAKPAANFTSNLPIVVLQAFGQSISRHAETLVRARCFDTGNGRASLDAPPDYDGLGTINLRGNTSLHLPKRSFTFHMVNSQTNQIKVPLLGLPKEEDWVLYAPYEDKTLMRDVLAFELVRKMGRYAPRTRFIELFLTSSDGPVSMSHYAGIYVLVEKIKRGKDRVDIAKLEPEHLSEPEITGGYILKRDHGDRDGRRFNTAHGGPYFYVYPKAEDITAEQRSWLTRYFNAFEEALYGENLQDPRTGYAAYLDVASFIDMHWLIEATKNVDGFRYSAFLTKDRGGKLRPEPPWDWNRSFGNANYYGGDETHGWYSSNLRPTEISWYHRLREDPAFAQRCAARWVYLRKDIFDPKKVQARIDEIAALLDEAQERNFKRWPVLGQHVTCNHYVGDSYEDEVRWMKKWIERRIAWIDSQVAGARSL
;
A
#
# COMPACT_ATOMS: atom_id res chain seq x y z
N MET A 1 -3.43 9.88 -67.02
CA MET A 1 -4.39 10.62 -66.17
C MET A 1 -4.94 9.82 -64.99
N LYS A 2 -5.37 8.55 -65.12
CA LYS A 2 -6.03 7.78 -64.02
C LYS A 2 -5.21 7.55 -62.71
N SER A 3 -3.87 7.56 -62.71
CA SER A 3 -3.10 7.30 -61.47
C SER A 3 -2.88 8.53 -60.57
N ARG A 4 -2.94 9.75 -61.11
CA ARG A 4 -2.79 10.98 -60.33
C ARG A 4 -4.02 11.27 -59.47
N TYR A 5 -5.22 10.94 -59.95
CA TYR A 5 -6.48 11.07 -59.19
C TYR A 5 -6.55 10.16 -57.95
N SER A 6 -5.97 8.95 -58.01
CA SER A 6 -5.97 8.03 -56.85
C SER A 6 -5.08 8.51 -55.70
N LYS A 7 -3.95 9.17 -56.00
CA LYS A 7 -3.03 9.68 -54.97
C LYS A 7 -3.60 10.91 -54.26
N LEU A 8 -4.25 11.80 -55.01
CA LEU A 8 -4.94 12.96 -54.46
C LEU A 8 -6.14 12.54 -53.59
N ALA A 9 -6.93 11.56 -54.03
CA ALA A 9 -8.05 11.05 -53.23
C ALA A 9 -7.60 10.43 -51.90
N ILE A 10 -6.50 9.67 -51.88
CA ILE A 10 -5.95 9.06 -50.67
C ILE A 10 -5.35 10.12 -49.73
N LEU A 11 -4.65 11.12 -50.27
CA LEU A 11 -4.13 12.25 -49.48
C LEU A 11 -5.26 13.08 -48.85
N SER A 12 -6.35 13.32 -49.59
CA SER A 12 -7.54 14.00 -49.07
C SER A 12 -8.25 13.17 -47.99
N LEU A 13 -8.31 11.85 -48.13
CA LEU A 13 -8.89 10.96 -47.12
C LEU A 13 -8.06 10.95 -45.83
N LEU A 14 -6.72 10.92 -45.95
CA LEU A 14 -5.80 10.96 -44.81
C LEU A 14 -5.82 12.32 -44.10
N ALA A 15 -5.94 13.42 -44.85
CA ALA A 15 -6.08 14.76 -44.29
C ALA A 15 -7.43 14.94 -43.57
N GLY A 16 -8.52 14.42 -44.14
CA GLY A 16 -9.84 14.40 -43.49
C GLY A 16 -9.85 13.55 -42.22
N LEU A 17 -9.17 12.41 -42.22
CA LEU A 17 -9.05 11.53 -41.05
C LEU A 17 -8.24 12.17 -39.92
N ALA A 18 -7.16 12.89 -40.25
CA ALA A 18 -6.38 13.64 -39.26
C ALA A 18 -7.21 14.76 -38.62
N GLY A 19 -8.01 15.48 -39.41
CA GLY A 19 -8.95 16.50 -38.91
C GLY A 19 -10.03 15.92 -38.00
N PHE A 20 -10.60 14.77 -38.37
CA PHE A 20 -11.63 14.09 -37.58
C PHE A 20 -11.09 13.53 -36.24
N LEU A 21 -9.86 13.00 -36.24
CA LEU A 21 -9.19 12.52 -35.03
C LEU A 21 -8.79 13.66 -34.08
N LEU A 22 -8.43 14.83 -34.62
CA LEU A 22 -8.21 16.05 -33.83
C LEU A 22 -9.50 16.59 -33.21
N ALA A 23 -10.64 16.50 -33.93
CA ALA A 23 -11.93 16.95 -33.43
C ALA A 23 -12.52 16.04 -32.33
N LEU A 24 -12.11 14.77 -32.28
CA LEU A 24 -12.52 13.81 -31.25
C LEU A 24 -11.67 13.86 -29.97
N ALA A 25 -10.61 14.66 -29.92
CA ALA A 25 -9.78 14.85 -28.74
C ALA A 25 -10.46 15.85 -27.76
N PRO A 26 -10.89 15.44 -26.56
CA PRO A 26 -11.53 16.36 -25.61
C PRO A 26 -10.52 17.36 -25.02
N ALA A 27 -10.85 18.65 -24.99
CA ALA A 27 -10.04 19.65 -24.31
C ALA A 27 -10.21 19.57 -22.76
N PRO A 28 -9.16 19.81 -21.94
CA PRO A 28 -7.79 20.16 -22.33
C PRO A 28 -6.83 18.96 -22.20
N PHE A 29 -6.28 18.49 -23.32
CA PHE A 29 -5.07 17.66 -23.34
C PHE A 29 -3.82 18.57 -23.17
N PRO A 30 -2.85 18.25 -22.31
CA PRO A 30 -1.60 19.00 -22.23
C PRO A 30 -0.77 18.83 -23.52
N LYS A 31 -0.09 19.91 -23.94
CA LYS A 31 0.72 20.02 -25.17
C LYS A 31 1.86 18.99 -25.31
N LEU A 32 2.15 18.17 -24.29
CA LEU A 32 3.23 17.17 -24.31
C LEU A 32 2.89 15.87 -25.07
N ILE A 33 1.62 15.59 -25.38
CA ILE A 33 1.21 14.31 -26.02
C ILE A 33 0.79 14.50 -27.49
N SER A 34 0.58 15.74 -27.97
CA SER A 34 0.27 16.01 -29.38
C SER A 34 1.44 15.72 -30.33
N VAL A 35 2.68 15.81 -29.84
CA VAL A 35 3.91 15.56 -30.61
C VAL A 35 4.09 14.08 -31.01
N PRO A 36 3.93 13.07 -30.12
CA PRO A 36 4.08 11.66 -30.50
C PRO A 36 2.97 11.14 -31.43
N LEU A 37 1.76 11.71 -31.39
CA LEU A 37 0.67 11.36 -32.31
C LEU A 37 0.94 11.84 -33.74
N GLY A 38 1.48 13.05 -33.91
CA GLY A 38 1.93 13.56 -35.20
C GLY A 38 3.08 12.73 -35.79
N PHE A 39 4.01 12.28 -34.93
CA PHE A 39 5.14 11.45 -35.35
C PHE A 39 4.72 10.04 -35.79
N MET A 40 3.80 9.41 -35.05
CA MET A 40 3.22 8.12 -35.41
C MET A 40 2.42 8.18 -36.72
N ALA A 41 1.66 9.26 -36.95
CA ALA A 41 0.96 9.46 -38.22
C ALA A 41 1.92 9.61 -39.41
N ALA A 42 3.03 10.34 -39.23
CA ALA A 42 4.08 10.49 -40.24
C ALA A 42 4.82 9.18 -40.53
N LEU A 43 5.13 8.40 -39.49
CA LEU A 43 5.78 7.08 -39.61
C LEU A 43 4.89 6.10 -40.37
N MET A 44 3.59 6.10 -40.09
CA MET A 44 2.59 5.25 -40.76
C MET A 44 2.36 5.66 -42.23
N ALA A 45 2.36 6.96 -42.53
CA ALA A 45 2.33 7.46 -43.91
C ALA A 45 3.60 7.06 -44.69
N GLY A 46 4.75 7.01 -44.00
CA GLY A 46 6.01 6.48 -44.52
C GLY A 46 5.96 4.99 -44.83
N LEU A 47 5.45 4.17 -43.89
CA LEU A 47 5.32 2.71 -44.05
C LEU A 47 4.29 2.32 -45.13
N ALA A 48 3.18 3.05 -45.23
CA ALA A 48 2.20 2.88 -46.30
C ALA A 48 2.78 3.27 -47.67
N SER A 49 3.55 4.36 -47.74
CA SER A 49 4.27 4.74 -48.97
C SER A 49 5.34 3.72 -49.36
N TRP A 50 6.00 3.10 -48.39
CA TRP A 50 7.03 2.08 -48.61
C TRP A 50 6.43 0.75 -49.11
N SER A 51 5.33 0.28 -48.51
CA SER A 51 4.65 -0.95 -48.93
C SER A 51 4.06 -0.82 -50.35
N ILE A 52 3.54 0.36 -50.72
CA ILE A 52 3.07 0.66 -52.08
C ILE A 52 4.22 0.66 -53.09
N ARG A 53 5.39 1.22 -52.74
CA ARG A 53 6.58 1.20 -53.62
C ARG A 53 7.11 -0.22 -53.82
N ARG A 54 7.09 -1.05 -52.79
CA ARG A 54 7.55 -2.45 -52.86
C ARG A 54 6.58 -3.34 -53.67
N ALA A 55 5.27 -3.10 -53.56
CA ALA A 55 4.26 -3.80 -54.36
C ALA A 55 4.29 -3.42 -55.86
N ALA A 56 4.82 -2.25 -56.22
CA ALA A 56 4.96 -1.82 -57.61
C ALA A 56 6.07 -2.55 -58.40
N GLY A 57 6.99 -3.24 -57.71
CA GLY A 57 8.09 -4.00 -58.32
C GLY A 57 7.75 -5.44 -58.71
N LEU A 58 6.65 -6.01 -58.22
CA LEU A 58 6.26 -7.39 -58.51
C LEU A 58 5.21 -7.44 -59.63
N ARG A 59 5.65 -7.70 -60.87
CA ARG A 59 4.77 -7.99 -62.01
C ARG A 59 4.20 -9.42 -61.90
N ARG A 60 3.25 -9.62 -60.98
CA ARG A 60 2.13 -10.60 -61.05
C ARG A 60 1.34 -10.48 -59.74
N GLY A 61 0.05 -10.14 -59.82
CA GLY A 61 -0.86 -10.12 -58.67
C GLY A 61 -1.44 -8.76 -58.24
N ARG A 62 -1.77 -7.86 -59.18
CA ARG A 62 -2.36 -6.53 -58.87
C ARG A 62 -3.71 -6.56 -58.13
N ARG A 63 -4.45 -7.68 -58.10
CA ARG A 63 -5.73 -7.81 -57.37
C ARG A 63 -5.58 -8.29 -55.92
N LEU A 64 -4.60 -9.14 -55.62
CA LEU A 64 -4.35 -9.64 -54.24
C LEU A 64 -3.61 -8.62 -53.37
N ALA A 65 -2.71 -7.82 -53.96
CA ALA A 65 -2.00 -6.75 -53.26
C ALA A 65 -2.91 -5.60 -52.79
N GLY A 66 -3.99 -5.32 -53.52
CA GLY A 66 -4.98 -4.30 -53.14
C GLY A 66 -5.83 -4.69 -51.92
N LEU A 67 -6.23 -5.97 -51.84
CA LEU A 67 -6.97 -6.53 -50.71
C LEU A 67 -6.10 -6.66 -49.45
N GLY A 68 -4.84 -7.09 -49.59
CA GLY A 68 -3.91 -7.15 -48.44
C GLY A 68 -3.61 -5.78 -47.83
N ALA A 69 -3.53 -4.74 -48.67
CA ALA A 69 -3.32 -3.36 -48.21
C ALA A 69 -4.55 -2.79 -47.47
N THR A 70 -5.77 -3.06 -47.96
CA THR A 70 -6.99 -2.62 -47.26
C THR A 70 -7.21 -3.35 -45.94
N PHE A 71 -6.95 -4.66 -45.89
CA PHE A 71 -7.02 -5.43 -44.64
C PHE A 71 -5.96 -4.99 -43.62
N GLY A 72 -4.74 -4.70 -44.05
CA GLY A 72 -3.69 -4.19 -43.18
C GLY A 72 -4.01 -2.82 -42.58
N VAL A 73 -4.63 -1.93 -43.37
CA VAL A 73 -5.11 -0.63 -42.88
C VAL A 73 -6.26 -0.80 -41.89
N LEU A 74 -7.22 -1.69 -42.16
CA LEU A 74 -8.35 -1.94 -41.28
C LEU A 74 -7.91 -2.53 -39.92
N ALA A 75 -6.96 -3.47 -39.92
CA ALA A 75 -6.41 -4.07 -38.72
C ALA A 75 -5.64 -3.03 -37.88
N ALA A 76 -4.87 -2.16 -38.52
CA ALA A 76 -4.20 -1.03 -37.85
C ALA A 76 -5.22 -0.05 -37.24
N MET A 77 -6.33 0.23 -37.93
CA MET A 77 -7.40 1.08 -37.39
C MET A 77 -8.09 0.47 -36.17
N LEU A 78 -8.37 -0.84 -36.18
CA LEU A 78 -8.95 -1.53 -35.02
C LEU A 78 -7.98 -1.56 -33.84
N GLY A 79 -6.69 -1.75 -34.09
CA GLY A 79 -5.65 -1.65 -33.06
C GLY A 79 -5.58 -0.26 -32.42
N ILE A 80 -5.66 0.81 -33.23
CA ILE A 80 -5.68 2.20 -32.75
C ILE A 80 -6.94 2.49 -31.93
N LEU A 81 -8.12 2.02 -32.37
CA LEU A 81 -9.36 2.17 -31.61
C LEU A 81 -9.31 1.46 -30.25
N GLY A 82 -8.71 0.27 -30.19
CA GLY A 82 -8.47 -0.45 -28.94
C GLY A 82 -7.56 0.32 -27.98
N ILE A 83 -6.46 0.89 -28.49
CA ILE A 83 -5.54 1.71 -27.71
C ILE A 83 -6.21 3.00 -27.23
N LEU A 84 -6.99 3.67 -28.06
CA LEU A 84 -7.73 4.89 -27.68
C LEU A 84 -8.81 4.60 -26.62
N ALA A 85 -9.53 3.48 -26.74
CA ALA A 85 -10.50 3.05 -25.73
C ALA A 85 -9.81 2.74 -24.39
N PHE A 86 -8.65 2.09 -24.43
CA PHE A 86 -7.83 1.84 -23.24
C PHE A 86 -7.33 3.14 -22.58
N ILE A 87 -6.77 4.06 -23.37
CA ILE A 87 -6.31 5.37 -22.89
C ILE A 87 -7.47 6.17 -22.28
N ARG A 88 -8.65 6.18 -22.92
CA ARG A 88 -9.83 6.87 -22.41
C ARG A 88 -10.32 6.27 -21.09
N LYS A 89 -10.31 4.94 -20.95
CA LYS A 89 -10.67 4.24 -19.72
C LYS A 89 -9.70 4.60 -18.58
N GLU A 90 -8.40 4.58 -18.85
CA GLU A 90 -7.38 4.95 -17.87
C GLU A 90 -7.41 6.45 -17.53
N PHE A 91 -7.71 7.31 -18.49
CA PHE A 91 -7.90 8.75 -18.24
C PHE A 91 -9.09 9.03 -17.32
N HIS A 92 -10.25 8.40 -17.56
CA HIS A 92 -11.40 8.54 -16.65
C HIS A 92 -11.13 7.92 -15.27
N ARG A 93 -10.28 6.89 -15.18
CA ARG A 93 -9.82 6.34 -13.90
C ARG A 93 -8.93 7.35 -13.16
N ALA A 94 -7.96 7.94 -13.86
CA ALA A 94 -7.07 8.97 -13.33
C ALA A 94 -7.82 10.25 -12.92
N GLN A 95 -8.81 10.69 -13.69
CA GLN A 95 -9.66 11.85 -13.37
C GLN A 95 -10.52 11.61 -12.12
N ARG A 96 -11.14 10.43 -11.98
CA ARG A 96 -11.89 10.08 -10.76
C ARG A 96 -10.98 10.04 -9.53
N GLN A 97 -9.77 9.51 -9.70
CA GLN A 97 -8.77 9.53 -8.65
C GLN A 97 -8.39 10.98 -8.30
N GLN A 98 -8.04 11.82 -9.29
CA GLN A 98 -7.69 13.24 -9.10
C GLN A 98 -8.83 14.07 -8.46
N GLN A 99 -10.09 13.83 -8.83
CA GLN A 99 -11.25 14.48 -8.23
C GLN A 99 -11.46 14.08 -6.77
N ALA A 100 -11.13 12.84 -6.39
CA ALA A 100 -11.09 12.44 -4.98
C ALA A 100 -9.98 13.17 -4.21
N TRP A 101 -8.81 13.37 -4.83
CA TRP A 101 -7.68 14.11 -4.24
C TRP A 101 -7.95 15.61 -4.04
N ASN A 102 -8.84 16.22 -4.84
CA ASN A 102 -9.12 17.66 -4.84
C ASN A 102 -10.32 18.08 -3.98
N GLN A 103 -10.94 17.17 -3.23
CA GLN A 103 -12.00 17.54 -2.27
C GLN A 103 -11.40 18.34 -1.09
N PRO A 104 -12.12 19.35 -0.56
CA PRO A 104 -11.71 20.03 0.66
C PRO A 104 -11.49 19.03 1.80
N ALA A 105 -10.55 19.36 2.71
CA ALA A 105 -10.14 18.45 3.76
C ALA A 105 -11.36 17.94 4.57
N PRO A 106 -11.54 16.63 4.72
CA PRO A 106 -12.69 16.11 5.44
C PRO A 106 -12.59 16.49 6.91
N THR A 107 -13.57 17.23 7.41
CA THR A 107 -13.91 17.29 8.83
C THR A 107 -14.88 16.14 9.12
N VAL A 108 -14.68 15.44 10.22
CA VAL A 108 -15.71 14.51 10.71
C VAL A 108 -16.52 15.28 11.72
N GLU A 109 -17.74 15.65 11.34
CA GLU A 109 -18.78 15.82 12.34
C GLU A 109 -19.00 14.45 12.97
N ILE A 110 -18.60 14.29 14.23
CA ILE A 110 -19.03 13.13 15.02
C ILE A 110 -20.55 13.21 15.01
N PRO A 111 -21.28 12.27 14.37
CA PRO A 111 -22.70 12.42 14.16
C PRO A 111 -23.34 12.73 15.51
N ALA A 112 -24.08 13.85 15.55
CA ALA A 112 -24.92 14.14 16.70
C ALA A 112 -25.76 12.89 17.00
N PRO A 113 -25.97 12.54 18.28
CA PRO A 113 -26.84 11.42 18.62
C PRO A 113 -28.15 11.57 17.83
N ALA A 114 -28.59 10.47 17.22
CA ALA A 114 -29.84 10.46 16.46
C ALA A 114 -30.93 11.17 17.27
N PRO A 115 -31.82 11.98 16.65
CA PRO A 115 -32.75 12.82 17.38
C PRO A 115 -33.53 12.00 18.41
N ALA A 116 -33.28 12.30 19.69
CA ALA A 116 -34.05 12.00 20.90
C ALA A 116 -34.98 10.77 20.90
N LEU A 117 -34.53 9.61 20.44
CA LEU A 117 -34.88 8.35 21.12
C LEU A 117 -33.80 8.19 22.19
N ALA A 118 -34.15 8.41 23.46
CA ALA A 118 -33.22 8.35 24.59
C ALA A 118 -32.24 7.20 24.41
N ALA A 119 -31.01 7.51 23.99
CA ALA A 119 -30.03 6.50 23.68
C ALA A 119 -29.75 5.75 24.98
N LYS A 120 -30.12 4.46 25.04
CA LYS A 120 -29.86 3.65 26.24
C LYS A 120 -28.36 3.73 26.54
N PRO A 121 -27.97 4.07 27.79
CA PRO A 121 -26.57 4.03 28.18
C PRO A 121 -25.97 2.69 27.79
N ALA A 122 -24.70 2.67 27.38
CA ALA A 122 -23.94 1.44 27.16
C ALA A 122 -23.54 0.80 28.50
N ALA A 123 -24.33 1.03 29.56
CA ALA A 123 -24.21 0.37 30.84
C ALA A 123 -24.37 -1.14 30.63
N ASN A 124 -23.54 -1.94 31.30
CA ASN A 124 -23.40 -3.38 31.11
C ASN A 124 -22.83 -3.81 29.76
N PHE A 125 -22.26 -2.90 28.95
CA PHE A 125 -21.52 -3.32 27.77
C PHE A 125 -20.25 -4.05 28.18
N THR A 126 -20.10 -5.29 27.70
CA THR A 126 -18.90 -6.09 27.87
C THR A 126 -18.41 -6.65 26.54
N SER A 127 -17.12 -6.95 26.47
CA SER A 127 -16.50 -7.50 25.27
C SER A 127 -15.35 -8.43 25.60
N ASN A 128 -15.14 -9.45 24.78
CA ASN A 128 -13.91 -10.25 24.78
C ASN A 128 -12.72 -9.50 24.13
N LEU A 129 -12.95 -8.29 23.59
CA LEU A 129 -11.93 -7.33 23.19
C LEU A 129 -11.80 -6.21 24.23
N PRO A 130 -10.61 -5.60 24.40
CA PRO A 130 -10.49 -4.36 25.13
C PRO A 130 -11.42 -3.27 24.58
N ILE A 131 -11.92 -2.43 25.47
CA ILE A 131 -12.81 -1.31 25.12
C ILE A 131 -12.03 -0.01 25.27
N VAL A 132 -12.15 0.87 24.29
CA VAL A 132 -11.59 2.23 24.36
C VAL A 132 -12.72 3.23 24.18
N VAL A 133 -12.82 4.19 25.09
CA VAL A 133 -13.76 5.30 25.04
C VAL A 133 -12.96 6.58 24.87
N LEU A 134 -13.23 7.32 23.79
CA LEU A 134 -12.68 8.63 23.52
C LEU A 134 -13.79 9.69 23.57
N GLN A 135 -13.60 10.72 24.41
CA GLN A 135 -14.54 11.83 24.56
C GLN A 135 -13.87 13.14 24.15
N ALA A 136 -14.39 13.80 23.11
CA ALA A 136 -13.77 14.96 22.47
C ALA A 136 -14.28 16.33 22.96
N PHE A 137 -14.92 16.41 24.14
CA PHE A 137 -15.30 17.68 24.80
C PHE A 137 -16.00 18.71 23.88
N GLY A 138 -16.94 18.25 23.05
CA GLY A 138 -17.67 19.08 22.08
C GLY A 138 -16.90 19.43 20.80
N GLN A 139 -15.64 19.03 20.67
CA GLN A 139 -14.77 19.37 19.55
C GLN A 139 -14.98 18.45 18.35
N SER A 140 -14.83 19.02 17.14
CA SER A 140 -14.74 18.24 15.91
C SER A 140 -13.34 17.66 15.73
N ILE A 141 -13.24 16.54 15.01
CA ILE A 141 -11.96 15.89 14.73
C ILE A 141 -11.57 16.22 13.30
N SER A 142 -10.37 16.79 13.14
CA SER A 142 -9.82 17.18 11.84
C SER A 142 -8.56 16.38 11.50
N ARG A 143 -8.11 16.47 10.26
CA ARG A 143 -6.81 15.93 9.83
C ARG A 143 -5.63 16.76 10.32
N HIS A 144 -5.80 18.09 10.34
CA HIS A 144 -4.72 19.06 10.39
C HIS A 144 -4.40 19.57 11.80
N ALA A 145 -5.30 19.34 12.74
CA ALA A 145 -5.12 19.72 14.14
C ALA A 145 -5.40 18.51 15.02
N GLU A 146 -4.62 18.40 16.08
CA GLU A 146 -4.85 17.48 17.18
C GLU A 146 -6.06 17.96 18.01
N THR A 147 -7.03 17.07 18.20
CA THR A 147 -8.23 17.27 19.02
C THR A 147 -8.00 16.63 20.38
N LEU A 148 -8.17 17.40 21.46
CA LEU A 148 -8.03 16.88 22.82
C LEU A 148 -9.18 15.91 23.14
N VAL A 149 -8.86 14.78 23.75
CA VAL A 149 -9.83 13.78 24.20
C VAL A 149 -9.53 13.30 25.61
N ARG A 150 -10.58 12.95 26.36
CA ARG A 150 -10.44 12.01 27.47
C ARG A 150 -10.40 10.59 26.91
N ALA A 151 -9.37 9.84 27.25
CA ALA A 151 -9.23 8.45 26.87
C ALA A 151 -9.43 7.55 28.10
N ARG A 152 -10.43 6.68 28.04
CA ARG A 152 -10.64 5.60 29.01
C ARG A 152 -10.46 4.26 28.32
N CYS A 153 -9.59 3.42 28.86
CA CYS A 153 -9.29 2.09 28.30
C CYS A 153 -9.60 1.03 29.34
N PHE A 154 -10.28 -0.02 28.91
CA PHE A 154 -10.70 -1.15 29.71
C PHE A 154 -10.10 -2.39 29.04
N ASP A 155 -9.09 -2.99 29.65
CA ASP A 155 -8.51 -4.24 29.20
C ASP A 155 -9.43 -5.40 29.59
N THR A 156 -9.17 -6.54 28.98
CA THR A 156 -9.91 -7.78 29.20
C THR A 156 -9.63 -8.43 30.55
N GLY A 157 -8.51 -8.10 31.21
CA GLY A 157 -8.11 -8.69 32.49
C GLY A 157 -8.31 -10.21 32.53
N ASN A 158 -9.33 -10.65 33.29
CA ASN A 158 -9.72 -12.05 33.48
C ASN A 158 -10.56 -12.66 32.33
N GLY A 159 -10.56 -12.04 31.14
CA GLY A 159 -11.15 -12.60 29.92
C GLY A 159 -12.20 -11.73 29.23
N ARG A 160 -12.73 -10.67 29.87
CA ARG A 160 -13.66 -9.70 29.27
C ARG A 160 -13.49 -8.30 29.85
N ALA A 161 -13.55 -7.30 28.98
CA ALA A 161 -13.63 -5.89 29.35
C ALA A 161 -15.08 -5.49 29.64
N SER A 162 -15.29 -4.51 30.53
CA SER A 162 -16.62 -4.00 30.89
C SER A 162 -16.59 -2.47 31.07
N LEU A 163 -17.58 -1.76 30.54
CA LEU A 163 -17.74 -0.32 30.77
C LEU A 163 -18.18 0.05 32.19
N ASP A 164 -18.65 -0.93 32.98
CA ASP A 164 -19.04 -0.72 34.38
C ASP A 164 -17.89 -0.95 35.36
N ALA A 165 -16.78 -1.53 34.88
CA ALA A 165 -15.57 -1.67 35.66
C ALA A 165 -14.80 -0.33 35.71
N PRO A 166 -13.95 -0.10 36.73
CA PRO A 166 -12.97 0.98 36.67
C PRO A 166 -12.06 0.79 35.44
N PRO A 167 -11.75 1.87 34.68
CA PRO A 167 -10.84 1.77 33.55
C PRO A 167 -9.40 1.49 34.02
N ASP A 168 -8.67 0.64 33.30
CA ASP A 168 -7.24 0.39 33.51
C ASP A 168 -6.39 1.62 33.18
N TYR A 169 -6.89 2.48 32.29
CA TYR A 169 -6.33 3.80 32.02
C TYR A 169 -7.43 4.84 31.90
N ASP A 170 -7.31 5.94 32.64
CA ASP A 170 -8.16 7.14 32.50
C ASP A 170 -7.26 8.38 32.50
N GLY A 171 -7.19 9.03 31.34
CA GLY A 171 -6.33 10.20 31.18
C GLY A 171 -6.66 11.00 29.92
N LEU A 172 -5.80 11.95 29.60
CA LEU A 172 -5.94 12.77 28.41
C LEU A 172 -5.14 12.19 27.24
N GLY A 173 -5.64 12.42 26.04
CA GLY A 173 -4.94 12.16 24.80
C GLY A 173 -5.29 13.20 23.76
N THR A 174 -4.65 13.12 22.60
CA THR A 174 -5.07 13.85 21.40
C THR A 174 -5.29 12.90 20.24
N ILE A 175 -6.24 13.22 19.36
CA ILE A 175 -6.47 12.48 18.13
C ILE A 175 -6.58 13.42 16.93
N ASN A 176 -6.12 12.95 15.77
CA ASN A 176 -6.40 13.59 14.49
C ASN A 176 -6.61 12.53 13.40
N LEU A 177 -7.33 12.88 12.34
CA LEU A 177 -7.62 11.96 11.24
C LEU A 177 -6.31 11.53 10.57
N ARG A 178 -6.15 10.22 10.39
CA ARG A 178 -4.99 9.62 9.73
C ARG A 178 -5.40 8.90 8.46
N GLY A 179 -4.49 8.95 7.49
CA GLY A 179 -4.59 8.21 6.24
C GLY A 179 -4.39 9.12 5.04
N ASN A 180 -4.60 8.54 3.87
CA ASN A 180 -4.59 9.28 2.62
C ASN A 180 -5.85 8.96 1.82
N THR A 181 -5.90 7.80 1.14
CA THR A 181 -7.12 7.36 0.45
C THR A 181 -8.23 6.97 1.43
N SER A 182 -7.86 6.39 2.59
CA SER A 182 -8.81 6.03 3.64
C SER A 182 -9.54 7.22 4.26
N LEU A 183 -9.06 8.45 4.05
CA LEU A 183 -9.78 9.69 4.39
C LEU A 183 -10.98 9.96 3.48
N HIS A 184 -11.33 9.06 2.57
CA HIS A 184 -12.61 9.09 1.84
C HIS A 184 -13.58 7.99 2.29
N LEU A 185 -13.18 7.12 3.23
CA LEU A 185 -14.02 6.03 3.76
C LEU A 185 -14.84 6.45 4.98
N PRO A 186 -16.12 6.04 5.12
CA PRO A 186 -16.97 6.43 6.25
C PRO A 186 -16.36 6.20 7.64
N LYS A 187 -15.70 5.05 7.84
CA LYS A 187 -15.00 4.73 9.08
C LYS A 187 -13.55 5.23 9.03
N ARG A 188 -13.17 6.07 9.98
CA ARG A 188 -11.95 6.89 9.95
C ARG A 188 -10.89 6.32 10.88
N SER A 189 -9.63 6.31 10.44
CA SER A 189 -8.50 5.99 11.31
C SER A 189 -7.97 7.26 11.99
N PHE A 190 -7.33 7.10 13.15
CA PHE A 190 -6.78 8.22 13.92
C PHE A 190 -5.31 7.98 14.26
N THR A 191 -4.52 9.05 14.27
CA THR A 191 -3.30 9.07 15.11
C THR A 191 -3.77 9.38 16.52
N PHE A 192 -3.19 8.72 17.53
CA PHE A 192 -3.60 8.85 18.92
C PHE A 192 -2.37 9.07 19.79
N HIS A 193 -2.34 10.18 20.52
CA HIS A 193 -1.27 10.55 21.43
C HIS A 193 -1.77 10.57 22.86
N MET A 194 -0.94 10.13 23.81
CA MET A 194 -1.21 10.21 25.23
C MET A 194 -0.59 11.50 25.78
N VAL A 195 -1.35 12.32 26.52
CA VAL A 195 -0.86 13.63 27.00
C VAL A 195 -1.18 13.84 28.49
N ASN A 196 -0.37 14.68 29.16
CA ASN A 196 -0.66 15.14 30.51
C ASN A 196 -1.59 16.37 30.52
N SER A 197 -1.87 16.92 31.71
CA SER A 197 -2.73 18.11 31.87
C SER A 197 -2.18 19.37 31.22
N GLN A 198 -0.88 19.43 30.94
CA GLN A 198 -0.24 20.51 30.16
C GLN A 198 -0.17 20.20 28.67
N THR A 199 -0.84 19.14 28.19
CA THR A 199 -0.84 18.66 26.79
C THR A 199 0.51 18.19 26.26
N ASN A 200 1.49 17.96 27.15
CA ASN A 200 2.76 17.34 26.78
C ASN A 200 2.58 15.83 26.60
N GLN A 201 3.16 15.27 25.55
CA GLN A 201 3.12 13.84 25.29
C GLN A 201 3.77 13.05 26.43
N ILE A 202 3.10 12.00 26.89
CA ILE A 202 3.56 11.12 27.96
C ILE A 202 3.59 9.67 27.51
N LYS A 203 4.64 8.95 27.90
CA LYS A 203 4.73 7.52 27.67
C LYS A 203 3.87 6.79 28.70
N VAL A 204 2.96 5.92 28.27
CA VAL A 204 2.19 5.02 29.15
C VAL A 204 2.08 3.63 28.53
N PRO A 205 2.11 2.54 29.33
CA PRO A 205 1.74 1.23 28.80
C PRO A 205 0.25 1.22 28.48
N LEU A 206 -0.15 0.60 27.38
CA LEU A 206 -1.54 0.61 26.93
C LEU A 206 -1.96 -0.77 26.44
N LEU A 207 -2.94 -1.38 27.10
CA LEU A 207 -3.57 -2.66 26.69
C LEU A 207 -2.55 -3.79 26.44
N GLY A 208 -1.57 -3.92 27.33
CA GLY A 208 -0.50 -4.92 27.24
C GLY A 208 0.63 -4.60 26.25
N LEU A 209 0.58 -3.46 25.57
CA LEU A 209 1.67 -2.98 24.70
C LEU A 209 2.69 -2.15 25.50
N PRO A 210 3.99 -2.14 25.12
CA PRO A 210 5.01 -1.39 25.87
C PRO A 210 4.74 0.10 25.94
N LYS A 211 5.32 0.71 26.97
CA LYS A 211 5.16 2.12 27.30
C LYS A 211 5.52 3.01 26.10
N GLU A 212 4.53 3.76 25.59
CA GLU A 212 4.74 4.74 24.52
C GLU A 212 3.74 5.90 24.56
N GLU A 213 4.07 6.99 23.87
CA GLU A 213 3.21 8.17 23.79
C GLU A 213 2.29 8.19 22.56
N ASP A 214 2.60 7.42 21.50
CA ASP A 214 1.90 7.53 20.24
C ASP A 214 1.52 6.19 19.59
N TRP A 215 0.30 6.18 19.07
CA TRP A 215 -0.38 5.01 18.57
C TRP A 215 -1.18 5.36 17.32
N VAL A 216 -1.63 4.33 16.62
CA VAL A 216 -2.60 4.45 15.54
C VAL A 216 -3.84 3.66 15.94
N LEU A 217 -5.01 4.29 15.82
CA LEU A 217 -6.29 3.61 15.85
C LEU A 217 -6.69 3.35 14.40
N TYR A 218 -6.31 2.17 13.91
CA TYR A 218 -6.58 1.76 12.53
C TYR A 218 -8.01 1.23 12.40
N ALA A 219 -8.73 1.75 11.40
CA ALA A 219 -10.08 1.34 11.05
C ALA A 219 -10.06 0.41 9.82
N PRO A 220 -10.15 -0.93 9.99
CA PRO A 220 -10.27 -1.85 8.86
C PRO A 220 -11.67 -1.75 8.25
N TYR A 221 -11.88 -0.78 7.35
CA TYR A 221 -13.16 -0.60 6.67
C TYR A 221 -13.25 -1.39 5.36
N GLU A 222 -12.17 -1.39 4.57
CA GLU A 222 -12.10 -2.13 3.30
C GLU A 222 -11.71 -3.59 3.51
N ASP A 223 -11.03 -3.90 4.62
CA ASP A 223 -10.72 -5.26 5.02
C ASP A 223 -11.87 -5.84 5.85
N LYS A 224 -12.76 -6.58 5.19
CA LYS A 224 -13.92 -7.20 5.83
C LYS A 224 -13.58 -8.41 6.70
N THR A 225 -12.35 -8.92 6.65
CA THR A 225 -11.89 -9.91 7.64
C THR A 225 -11.40 -9.24 8.93
N LEU A 226 -11.15 -7.92 8.87
CA LEU A 226 -10.62 -7.05 9.92
C LEU A 226 -9.19 -7.38 10.37
N MET A 227 -8.55 -8.44 9.84
CA MET A 227 -7.35 -9.05 10.44
C MET A 227 -6.10 -9.06 9.55
N ARG A 228 -6.15 -8.61 8.29
CA ARG A 228 -5.03 -8.79 7.35
C ARG A 228 -3.73 -8.12 7.80
N ASP A 229 -3.82 -6.89 8.30
CA ASP A 229 -2.68 -6.18 8.90
C ASP A 229 -2.11 -6.94 10.10
N VAL A 230 -3.00 -7.38 11.00
CA VAL A 230 -2.61 -8.10 12.23
C VAL A 230 -1.88 -9.39 11.90
N LEU A 231 -2.43 -10.20 10.99
CA LEU A 231 -1.82 -11.45 10.57
C LEU A 231 -0.45 -11.21 9.92
N ALA A 232 -0.34 -10.23 9.03
CA ALA A 232 0.91 -9.92 8.35
C ALA A 232 2.02 -9.49 9.32
N PHE A 233 1.69 -8.61 10.27
CA PHE A 233 2.67 -8.16 11.27
C PHE A 233 3.05 -9.30 12.22
N GLU A 234 2.12 -10.20 12.57
CA GLU A 234 2.44 -11.42 13.33
C GLU A 234 3.40 -12.34 12.58
N LEU A 235 3.19 -12.56 11.28
CA LEU A 235 4.08 -13.39 10.47
C LEU A 235 5.51 -12.83 10.44
N VAL A 236 5.68 -11.52 10.31
CA VAL A 236 7.01 -10.89 10.36
C VAL A 236 7.66 -11.00 11.73
N ARG A 237 6.90 -10.81 12.81
CA ARG A 237 7.41 -11.05 14.17
C ARG A 237 7.88 -12.49 14.36
N LYS A 238 7.13 -13.47 13.84
CA LYS A 238 7.52 -14.88 13.86
C LYS A 238 8.80 -15.16 13.04
N MET A 239 9.11 -14.35 12.02
CA MET A 239 10.38 -14.43 11.29
C MET A 239 11.58 -13.89 12.07
N GLY A 240 11.36 -13.36 13.29
CA GLY A 240 12.41 -12.79 14.15
C GLY A 240 12.70 -11.32 13.86
N ARG A 241 11.76 -10.61 13.21
CA ARG A 241 11.92 -9.20 12.84
C ARG A 241 10.91 -8.32 13.55
N TYR A 242 11.28 -7.06 13.76
CA TYR A 242 10.32 -6.09 14.28
C TYR A 242 9.22 -5.82 13.25
N ALA A 243 7.97 -5.91 13.70
CA ALA A 243 6.80 -5.36 13.04
C ALA A 243 5.85 -4.82 14.12
N PRO A 244 5.11 -3.73 13.84
CA PRO A 244 4.24 -3.09 14.82
C PRO A 244 3.33 -4.09 15.54
N ARG A 245 3.41 -4.13 16.88
CA ARG A 245 2.44 -4.90 17.66
C ARG A 245 1.05 -4.27 17.55
N THR A 246 0.05 -5.11 17.71
CA THR A 246 -1.34 -4.77 17.46
C THR A 246 -2.23 -5.33 18.55
N ARG A 247 -3.31 -4.63 18.87
CA ARG A 247 -4.39 -5.09 19.74
C ARG A 247 -5.73 -4.75 19.09
N PHE A 248 -6.59 -5.74 18.89
CA PHE A 248 -7.99 -5.46 18.52
C PHE A 248 -8.69 -4.78 19.68
N ILE A 249 -9.52 -3.78 19.40
CA ILE A 249 -10.31 -3.05 20.39
C ILE A 249 -11.72 -2.77 19.85
N GLU A 250 -12.67 -2.55 20.75
CA GLU A 250 -13.94 -1.91 20.42
C GLU A 250 -13.90 -0.44 20.85
N LEU A 251 -14.11 0.47 19.88
CA LEU A 251 -14.02 1.91 20.09
C LEU A 251 -15.40 2.52 20.30
N PHE A 252 -15.54 3.35 21.33
CA PHE A 252 -16.61 4.33 21.48
C PHE A 252 -16.03 5.73 21.30
N LEU A 253 -16.66 6.55 20.46
CA LEU A 253 -16.24 7.92 20.18
C LEU A 253 -17.43 8.86 20.35
N THR A 254 -17.29 9.85 21.21
CA THR A 254 -18.33 10.86 21.44
C THR A 254 -17.74 12.25 21.60
N SER A 255 -18.50 13.27 21.21
CA SER A 255 -18.21 14.66 21.56
C SER A 255 -18.89 15.06 22.88
N SER A 256 -19.77 14.25 23.45
CA SER A 256 -20.54 14.60 24.65
C SER A 256 -19.80 14.24 25.95
N ASP A 257 -19.98 15.09 26.96
CA ASP A 257 -19.59 14.83 28.34
C ASP A 257 -20.59 13.90 29.08
N GLY A 258 -21.71 13.57 28.43
CA GLY A 258 -22.75 12.69 28.96
C GLY A 258 -22.39 11.19 28.91
N PRO A 259 -23.30 10.32 29.39
CA PRO A 259 -23.11 8.89 29.37
C PRO A 259 -22.84 8.34 27.96
N VAL A 260 -21.88 7.41 27.87
CA VAL A 260 -21.63 6.65 26.64
C VAL A 260 -22.83 5.74 26.36
N SER A 261 -23.15 5.57 25.10
CA SER A 261 -24.32 4.80 24.61
C SER A 261 -23.94 4.08 23.32
N MET A 262 -24.76 3.13 22.89
CA MET A 262 -24.48 2.39 21.66
C MET A 262 -24.50 3.25 20.38
N SER A 263 -25.07 4.47 20.41
CA SER A 263 -24.95 5.40 19.27
C SER A 263 -23.53 5.93 19.08
N HIS A 264 -22.70 5.90 20.13
CA HIS A 264 -21.30 6.30 20.11
C HIS A 264 -20.35 5.18 19.70
N TYR A 265 -20.86 3.95 19.52
CA TYR A 265 -20.06 2.82 19.09
C TYR A 265 -19.50 3.04 17.68
N ALA A 266 -18.17 3.02 17.57
CA ALA A 266 -17.44 3.25 16.32
C ALA A 266 -16.99 1.94 15.64
N GLY A 267 -17.20 0.78 16.25
CA GLY A 267 -16.81 -0.52 15.69
C GLY A 267 -15.47 -1.03 16.19
N ILE A 268 -15.00 -2.10 15.54
CA ILE A 268 -13.69 -2.69 15.81
C ILE A 268 -12.59 -1.79 15.25
N TYR A 269 -11.59 -1.47 16.06
CA TYR A 269 -10.36 -0.83 15.62
C TYR A 269 -9.18 -1.73 15.96
N VAL A 270 -8.04 -1.48 15.31
CA VAL A 270 -6.76 -2.07 15.71
C VAL A 270 -5.92 -0.95 16.32
N LEU A 271 -5.56 -1.07 17.59
CA LEU A 271 -4.51 -0.26 18.20
C LEU A 271 -3.18 -0.78 17.66
N VAL A 272 -2.45 0.06 16.92
CA VAL A 272 -1.20 -0.28 16.24
C VAL A 272 -0.09 0.62 16.75
N GLU A 273 1.10 0.04 16.98
CA GLU A 273 2.31 0.81 17.23
C GLU A 273 2.68 1.70 16.05
N LYS A 274 2.96 2.98 16.29
CA LYS A 274 3.52 3.82 15.24
C LYS A 274 4.98 3.42 14.98
N ILE A 275 5.37 3.36 13.71
CA ILE A 275 6.77 3.15 13.33
C ILE A 275 7.58 4.40 13.67
N LYS A 276 8.48 4.27 14.64
CA LYS A 276 9.46 5.29 15.01
C LYS A 276 10.67 4.65 15.69
N ARG A 277 11.72 5.44 15.90
CA ARG A 277 12.91 5.00 16.65
C ARG A 277 12.55 4.73 18.12
N GLY A 278 12.99 3.60 18.63
CA GLY A 278 12.84 3.26 20.05
C GLY A 278 13.26 1.82 20.34
N LYS A 279 13.65 1.55 21.59
CA LYS A 279 14.13 0.22 22.02
C LYS A 279 13.09 -0.88 21.80
N ASP A 280 11.82 -0.56 22.08
CA ASP A 280 10.68 -1.45 21.84
C ASP A 280 10.03 -1.24 20.46
N ARG A 281 10.71 -0.55 19.54
CA ARG A 281 10.21 -0.20 18.20
C ARG A 281 11.31 -0.48 17.16
N VAL A 282 11.63 0.49 16.30
CA VAL A 282 12.80 0.43 15.45
C VAL A 282 14.03 0.78 16.28
N ASP A 283 14.73 -0.23 16.77
CA ASP A 283 15.92 -0.05 17.61
C ASP A 283 17.15 0.20 16.73
N ILE A 284 17.40 1.49 16.47
CA ILE A 284 18.58 1.99 15.77
C ILE A 284 19.21 3.15 16.54
N ALA A 285 20.49 3.40 16.27
CA ALA A 285 21.26 4.47 16.90
C ALA A 285 20.56 5.84 16.75
N LYS A 286 20.70 6.69 17.78
CA LYS A 286 20.22 8.08 17.69
C LYS A 286 21.13 8.87 16.76
N LEU A 287 20.53 9.62 15.84
CA LEU A 287 21.24 10.57 14.98
C LEU A 287 20.88 11.99 15.41
N GLU A 288 21.89 12.75 15.85
CA GLU A 288 21.77 14.14 16.28
C GLU A 288 22.25 15.07 15.17
N PRO A 289 21.84 16.36 15.16
CA PRO A 289 22.30 17.32 14.16
C PRO A 289 23.83 17.47 14.08
N GLU A 290 24.55 17.27 15.19
CA GLU A 290 26.00 17.43 15.27
C GLU A 290 26.78 16.22 14.71
N HIS A 291 26.10 15.11 14.40
CA HIS A 291 26.70 13.93 13.79
C HIS A 291 26.89 14.12 12.28
N LEU A 292 27.97 14.84 11.91
CA LEU A 292 28.23 15.30 10.53
C LEU A 292 29.30 14.49 9.78
N SER A 293 29.99 13.57 10.46
CA SER A 293 31.06 12.73 9.89
C SER A 293 30.94 11.28 10.32
N GLU A 294 31.73 10.41 9.68
CA GLU A 294 31.82 9.01 10.08
C GLU A 294 32.61 8.86 11.39
N PRO A 295 32.24 7.90 12.26
CA PRO A 295 31.21 6.87 12.04
C PRO A 295 29.77 7.31 12.33
N GLU A 296 29.53 8.45 12.98
CA GLU A 296 28.22 8.81 13.54
C GLU A 296 27.14 9.01 12.48
N ILE A 297 27.49 9.67 11.37
CA ILE A 297 26.61 9.96 10.24
C ILE A 297 26.16 8.71 9.48
N THR A 298 26.80 7.56 9.71
CA THR A 298 26.55 6.36 8.89
C THR A 298 25.19 5.72 9.16
N GLY A 299 24.42 6.18 10.15
CA GLY A 299 23.11 5.60 10.41
C GLY A 299 22.31 6.25 11.53
N GLY A 300 21.21 5.60 11.89
CA GLY A 300 20.13 6.19 12.65
C GLY A 300 19.03 6.75 11.76
N TYR A 301 18.89 6.23 10.53
CA TYR A 301 17.86 6.66 9.59
C TYR A 301 16.69 5.67 9.53
N ILE A 302 15.47 6.20 9.58
CA ILE A 302 14.24 5.55 9.15
C ILE A 302 13.70 6.34 7.97
N LEU A 303 13.44 5.64 6.89
CA LEU A 303 12.96 6.20 5.63
C LEU A 303 11.70 5.45 5.22
N LYS A 304 10.96 6.02 4.27
CA LYS A 304 9.90 5.31 3.58
C LYS A 304 9.86 5.67 2.10
N ARG A 305 9.39 4.75 1.29
CA ARG A 305 8.88 5.03 -0.06
C ARG A 305 7.37 5.06 0.01
N ASP A 306 6.78 6.12 -0.49
CA ASP A 306 5.34 6.36 -0.37
C ASP A 306 4.83 7.21 -1.55
N HIS A 307 3.51 7.36 -1.62
CA HIS A 307 2.90 8.41 -2.43
C HIS A 307 3.39 9.78 -1.96
N GLY A 308 3.56 10.74 -2.88
CA GLY A 308 4.12 12.06 -2.60
C GLY A 308 3.67 12.65 -1.26
N ASP A 309 4.59 12.72 -0.29
CA ASP A 309 4.29 13.42 0.97
C ASP A 309 4.12 14.93 0.69
N ARG A 310 3.26 15.56 1.48
CA ARG A 310 2.88 16.97 1.33
C ARG A 310 4.03 17.95 1.63
N ASP A 311 5.14 17.48 2.19
CA ASP A 311 6.15 18.36 2.80
C ASP A 311 7.38 18.60 1.92
N GLY A 312 7.37 18.16 0.65
CA GLY A 312 8.37 18.53 -0.38
C GLY A 312 9.83 18.07 -0.13
N ARG A 313 10.14 17.56 1.07
CA ARG A 313 11.49 17.21 1.53
C ARG A 313 11.69 15.71 1.44
N ARG A 314 12.04 15.28 0.23
CA ARG A 314 12.38 13.92 -0.17
C ARG A 314 13.75 13.91 -0.85
N PHE A 315 14.35 12.75 -1.04
CA PHE A 315 15.46 12.62 -1.97
C PHE A 315 15.12 11.59 -3.06
N ASN A 316 15.80 11.74 -4.20
CA ASN A 316 15.76 10.79 -5.29
C ASN A 316 17.19 10.36 -5.58
N THR A 317 17.32 9.23 -6.24
CA THR A 317 18.59 8.67 -6.68
C THR A 317 18.57 8.53 -8.20
N ALA A 318 19.67 8.08 -8.80
CA ALA A 318 19.71 7.86 -10.26
C ALA A 318 18.74 6.75 -10.71
N HIS A 319 18.47 5.74 -9.86
CA HIS A 319 17.67 4.57 -10.23
C HIS A 319 16.38 4.40 -9.40
N GLY A 320 16.04 5.37 -8.55
CA GLY A 320 14.94 5.21 -7.59
C GLY A 320 14.43 6.48 -6.90
N GLY A 321 13.48 6.26 -6.00
CA GLY A 321 12.76 7.29 -5.27
C GLY A 321 11.30 7.49 -5.72
N PRO A 322 10.58 8.43 -5.10
CA PRO A 322 11.04 9.28 -4.00
C PRO A 322 11.18 8.53 -2.66
N TYR A 323 12.20 8.88 -1.89
CA TYR A 323 12.38 8.43 -0.50
C TYR A 323 12.14 9.60 0.46
N PHE A 324 11.36 9.34 1.51
CA PHE A 324 10.94 10.32 2.51
C PHE A 324 11.57 10.01 3.86
N TYR A 325 11.89 11.07 4.60
CA TYR A 325 12.50 10.98 5.93
C TYR A 325 11.43 10.76 7.00
N VAL A 326 11.53 9.65 7.72
CA VAL A 326 10.69 9.35 8.88
C VAL A 326 11.44 9.70 10.16
N TYR A 327 12.72 9.34 10.24
CA TYR A 327 13.62 9.72 11.31
C TYR A 327 15.07 9.85 10.80
N PRO A 328 15.80 10.95 11.11
CA PRO A 328 15.26 12.20 11.65
C PRO A 328 14.14 12.76 10.77
N LYS A 329 13.30 13.64 11.30
CA LYS A 329 12.23 14.22 10.48
C LYS A 329 12.84 15.09 9.38
N ALA A 330 12.04 15.36 8.37
CA ALA A 330 12.48 16.15 7.23
C ALA A 330 12.87 17.59 7.60
N GLU A 331 12.39 18.13 8.71
CA GLU A 331 12.79 19.43 9.27
C GLU A 331 14.06 19.37 10.13
N ASP A 332 14.41 18.20 10.66
CA ASP A 332 15.51 18.03 11.61
C ASP A 332 16.80 17.53 10.95
N ILE A 333 16.70 16.84 9.81
CA ILE A 333 17.87 16.27 9.13
C ILE A 333 18.72 17.34 8.42
N THR A 334 20.02 17.34 8.70
CA THR A 334 20.99 18.34 8.18
C THR A 334 21.36 18.12 6.71
N ALA A 335 22.00 19.10 6.07
CA ALA A 335 22.42 19.00 4.68
C ALA A 335 23.47 17.90 4.47
N GLU A 336 24.41 17.76 5.39
CA GLU A 336 25.46 16.75 5.40
C GLU A 336 24.88 15.35 5.50
N GLN A 337 23.92 15.14 6.41
CA GLN A 337 23.22 13.87 6.61
C GLN A 337 22.43 13.46 5.36
N ARG A 338 21.71 14.41 4.73
CA ARG A 338 21.03 14.16 3.44
C ARG A 338 22.01 13.78 2.35
N SER A 339 23.13 14.51 2.27
CA SER A 339 24.17 14.32 1.27
C SER A 339 24.83 12.95 1.42
N TRP A 340 25.16 12.55 2.66
CA TRP A 340 25.70 11.22 2.96
C TRP A 340 24.72 10.11 2.58
N LEU A 341 23.45 10.22 2.99
CA LEU A 341 22.44 9.21 2.69
C LEU A 341 22.17 9.07 1.18
N THR A 342 22.12 10.20 0.47
CA THR A 342 21.95 10.21 -0.99
C THR A 342 23.13 9.52 -1.69
N ARG A 343 24.37 9.80 -1.25
CA ARG A 343 25.56 9.10 -1.78
C ARG A 343 25.52 7.60 -1.48
N TYR A 344 25.13 7.21 -0.27
CA TYR A 344 25.01 5.81 0.12
C TYR A 344 24.02 5.05 -0.78
N PHE A 345 22.85 5.63 -1.03
CA PHE A 345 21.85 5.03 -1.91
C PHE A 345 22.30 5.00 -3.37
N ASN A 346 22.96 6.05 -3.88
CA ASN A 346 23.51 6.04 -5.24
C ASN A 346 24.58 4.95 -5.39
N ALA A 347 25.52 4.84 -4.46
CA ALA A 347 26.55 3.80 -4.49
C ALA A 347 25.96 2.38 -4.39
N PHE A 348 24.93 2.20 -3.56
CA PHE A 348 24.17 0.96 -3.51
C PHE A 348 23.52 0.62 -4.86
N GLU A 349 22.81 1.58 -5.46
CA GLU A 349 22.11 1.36 -6.73
C GLU A 349 23.10 1.13 -7.88
N GLU A 350 24.22 1.85 -7.91
CA GLU A 350 25.32 1.60 -8.86
C GLU A 350 25.88 0.18 -8.71
N ALA A 351 26.08 -0.30 -7.47
CA ALA A 351 26.52 -1.67 -7.21
C ALA A 351 25.46 -2.72 -7.61
N LEU A 352 24.17 -2.40 -7.43
CA LEU A 352 23.06 -3.30 -7.79
C LEU A 352 22.87 -3.39 -9.32
N TYR A 353 22.93 -2.27 -10.03
CA TYR A 353 22.73 -2.24 -11.49
C TYR A 353 24.00 -2.41 -12.29
N GLY A 354 25.17 -2.32 -11.66
CA GLY A 354 26.47 -2.50 -12.29
C GLY A 354 26.84 -3.96 -12.58
N GLU A 355 28.06 -4.13 -13.11
CA GLU A 355 28.62 -5.42 -13.52
C GLU A 355 29.03 -6.30 -12.32
N ASN A 356 29.41 -5.68 -11.20
CA ASN A 356 29.87 -6.37 -9.98
C ASN A 356 28.72 -6.84 -9.06
N LEU A 357 27.51 -7.05 -9.61
CA LEU A 357 26.29 -7.41 -8.85
C LEU A 357 26.56 -8.48 -7.77
N GLN A 358 27.28 -9.54 -8.14
CA GLN A 358 27.50 -10.72 -7.31
C GLN A 358 28.69 -10.61 -6.35
N ASP A 359 29.51 -9.55 -6.46
CA ASP A 359 30.71 -9.42 -5.63
C ASP A 359 30.33 -9.11 -4.16
N PRO A 360 30.85 -9.86 -3.17
CA PRO A 360 30.44 -9.70 -1.78
C PRO A 360 30.95 -8.41 -1.11
N ARG A 361 31.96 -7.75 -1.69
CA ARG A 361 32.61 -6.54 -1.13
C ARG A 361 32.20 -5.27 -1.87
N THR A 362 31.92 -5.38 -3.17
CA THR A 362 31.66 -4.24 -4.06
C THR A 362 30.29 -4.29 -4.72
N GLY A 363 29.60 -5.43 -4.67
CA GLY A 363 28.22 -5.60 -5.13
C GLY A 363 27.17 -5.21 -4.09
N TYR A 364 25.90 -5.50 -4.37
CA TYR A 364 24.77 -5.06 -3.54
C TYR A 364 24.86 -5.54 -2.08
N ALA A 365 25.48 -6.70 -1.86
CA ALA A 365 25.60 -7.31 -0.54
C ALA A 365 26.45 -6.48 0.44
N ALA A 366 27.27 -5.55 -0.04
CA ALA A 366 27.99 -4.60 0.81
C ALA A 366 27.06 -3.54 1.44
N TYR A 367 25.93 -3.24 0.79
CA TYR A 367 25.04 -2.14 1.15
C TYR A 367 23.74 -2.59 1.81
N LEU A 368 23.18 -3.75 1.45
CA LEU A 368 21.93 -4.22 2.05
C LEU A 368 22.10 -5.48 2.90
N ASP A 369 21.22 -5.62 3.89
CA ASP A 369 21.10 -6.85 4.65
C ASP A 369 20.28 -7.86 3.83
N VAL A 370 20.98 -8.78 3.17
CA VAL A 370 20.38 -9.74 2.23
C VAL A 370 19.26 -10.56 2.88
N ALA A 371 19.42 -10.96 4.15
CA ALA A 371 18.41 -11.73 4.85
C ALA A 371 17.09 -10.95 5.03
N SER A 372 17.16 -9.66 5.36
CA SER A 372 15.98 -8.79 5.50
C SER A 372 15.24 -8.57 4.19
N PHE A 373 15.97 -8.42 3.09
CA PHE A 373 15.38 -8.33 1.76
C PHE A 373 14.68 -9.63 1.37
N ILE A 374 15.25 -10.79 1.70
CA ILE A 374 14.62 -12.10 1.42
C ILE A 374 13.35 -12.29 2.26
N ASP A 375 13.36 -11.93 3.54
CA ASP A 375 12.16 -12.06 4.39
C ASP A 375 11.04 -11.11 3.93
N MET A 376 11.37 -9.88 3.56
CA MET A 376 10.38 -8.93 3.01
C MET A 376 9.87 -9.36 1.64
N HIS A 377 10.75 -9.92 0.78
CA HIS A 377 10.33 -10.56 -0.47
C HIS A 377 9.29 -11.65 -0.22
N TRP A 378 9.54 -12.54 0.74
CA TRP A 378 8.59 -13.61 1.05
C TRP A 378 7.30 -13.12 1.66
N LEU A 379 7.34 -12.11 2.54
CA LEU A 379 6.13 -11.50 3.03
C LEU A 379 5.30 -10.95 1.86
N ILE A 380 5.90 -10.15 0.98
CA ILE A 380 5.18 -9.52 -0.12
C ILE A 380 4.66 -10.55 -1.13
N GLU A 381 5.48 -11.52 -1.55
CA GLU A 381 5.08 -12.52 -2.55
C GLU A 381 4.10 -13.54 -1.99
N ALA A 382 4.24 -13.98 -0.74
CA ALA A 382 3.33 -14.95 -0.13
C ALA A 382 1.95 -14.34 0.17
N THR A 383 1.88 -13.06 0.50
CA THR A 383 0.60 -12.38 0.76
C THR A 383 0.06 -11.61 -0.44
N LYS A 384 0.87 -11.41 -1.49
CA LYS A 384 0.60 -10.48 -2.60
C LYS A 384 0.10 -9.10 -2.14
N ASN A 385 0.86 -8.43 -1.28
CA ASN A 385 0.57 -7.03 -0.99
C ASN A 385 0.86 -6.18 -2.24
N VAL A 386 -0.20 -5.62 -2.83
CA VAL A 386 -0.14 -4.83 -4.08
C VAL A 386 0.52 -3.45 -3.94
N ASP A 387 0.85 -3.06 -2.72
CA ASP A 387 1.64 -1.88 -2.43
C ASP A 387 3.00 -2.23 -1.81
N GLY A 388 3.22 -3.47 -1.33
CA GLY A 388 4.36 -3.82 -0.47
C GLY A 388 5.75 -3.58 -1.07
N PHE A 389 5.91 -3.67 -2.38
CA PHE A 389 7.15 -3.26 -3.04
C PHE A 389 7.14 -1.74 -3.38
N ARG A 390 5.98 -1.12 -3.60
CA ARG A 390 5.77 0.17 -4.29
C ARG A 390 5.67 1.36 -3.33
N TYR A 391 4.87 1.22 -2.28
CA TYR A 391 4.44 2.27 -1.36
C TYR A 391 4.31 1.71 0.06
N SER A 392 4.15 2.60 1.04
CA SER A 392 4.12 2.21 2.46
C SER A 392 5.34 1.35 2.86
N ALA A 393 6.45 1.50 2.13
CA ALA A 393 7.61 0.62 2.24
C ALA A 393 8.69 1.33 3.07
N PHE A 394 8.84 0.91 4.33
CA PHE A 394 9.83 1.48 5.23
C PHE A 394 11.21 0.86 4.99
N LEU A 395 12.24 1.68 5.17
CA LEU A 395 13.64 1.28 5.11
C LEU A 395 14.35 1.80 6.36
N THR A 396 15.31 1.03 6.87
CA THR A 396 16.16 1.44 8.00
C THR A 396 17.63 1.31 7.64
N LYS A 397 18.43 2.26 8.14
CA LYS A 397 19.89 2.25 8.01
C LYS A 397 20.50 2.61 9.36
N ASP A 398 20.95 1.58 10.08
CA ASP A 398 21.62 1.75 11.37
C ASP A 398 23.11 2.08 11.21
N ARG A 399 23.70 2.66 12.26
CA ARG A 399 25.09 3.11 12.29
C ARG A 399 26.03 1.93 12.09
N GLY A 400 26.92 2.02 11.11
CA GLY A 400 27.77 0.91 10.67
C GLY A 400 27.04 -0.30 10.08
N GLY A 401 25.70 -0.33 10.11
CA GLY A 401 24.87 -1.40 9.60
C GLY A 401 24.56 -1.28 8.10
N LYS A 402 23.80 -2.23 7.57
CA LYS A 402 23.33 -2.24 6.18
C LYS A 402 21.87 -1.78 6.07
N LEU A 403 21.45 -1.40 4.87
CA LEU A 403 20.06 -1.07 4.57
C LEU A 403 19.15 -2.28 4.78
N ARG A 404 18.01 -2.09 5.43
CA ARG A 404 16.97 -3.13 5.64
C ARG A 404 15.60 -2.61 5.19
N PRO A 405 14.74 -3.42 4.54
CA PRO A 405 13.41 -3.02 4.10
C PRO A 405 12.37 -3.39 5.15
N GLU A 406 12.52 -2.86 6.36
CA GLU A 406 11.69 -3.17 7.51
C GLU A 406 11.50 -1.89 8.36
N PRO A 407 10.41 -1.79 9.15
CA PRO A 407 9.33 -2.79 9.35
C PRO A 407 8.23 -2.77 8.26
N PRO A 408 7.38 -3.81 8.17
CA PRO A 408 6.21 -3.82 7.28
C PRO A 408 5.16 -2.79 7.71
N TRP A 409 4.33 -2.34 6.77
CA TRP A 409 3.21 -1.42 7.00
C TRP A 409 2.14 -1.58 5.91
N ASP A 410 0.86 -1.36 6.26
CA ASP A 410 -0.28 -1.28 5.33
C ASP A 410 -0.52 -2.55 4.48
N TRP A 411 -0.96 -3.61 5.15
CA TRP A 411 -1.22 -4.95 4.62
C TRP A 411 -2.71 -5.27 4.38
N ASN A 412 -3.61 -4.31 4.54
CA ASN A 412 -5.04 -4.49 4.26
C ASN A 412 -5.36 -4.91 2.81
N ARG A 413 -4.50 -4.54 1.84
CA ARG A 413 -4.61 -4.92 0.41
C ARG A 413 -3.72 -6.10 0.06
N SER A 414 -3.91 -7.18 0.79
CA SER A 414 -3.19 -8.44 0.61
C SER A 414 -4.12 -9.63 0.83
N PHE A 415 -3.59 -10.85 0.73
CA PHE A 415 -4.34 -12.09 0.94
C PHE A 415 -5.61 -12.16 0.08
N GLY A 416 -5.48 -11.82 -1.20
CA GLY A 416 -6.59 -11.84 -2.16
C GLY A 416 -7.51 -10.62 -2.13
N ASN A 417 -7.21 -9.59 -1.33
CA ASN A 417 -8.06 -8.40 -1.17
C ASN A 417 -7.65 -7.22 -2.08
N ALA A 418 -7.39 -7.50 -3.35
CA ALA A 418 -7.12 -6.47 -4.34
C ALA A 418 -7.48 -6.96 -5.74
N ASN A 419 -8.36 -6.25 -6.45
CA ASN A 419 -8.82 -6.55 -7.81
C ASN A 419 -7.90 -6.01 -8.92
N TYR A 420 -6.64 -5.73 -8.58
CA TYR A 420 -5.65 -5.13 -9.48
C TYR A 420 -4.24 -5.63 -9.15
N TYR A 421 -3.31 -5.47 -10.08
CA TYR A 421 -1.94 -6.03 -10.02
C TYR A 421 -1.88 -7.54 -9.67
N GLY A 422 -2.93 -8.30 -10.01
CA GLY A 422 -3.02 -9.73 -9.71
C GLY A 422 -2.97 -10.04 -8.21
N GLY A 423 -3.40 -9.11 -7.34
CA GLY A 423 -3.45 -9.33 -5.89
C GLY A 423 -4.47 -10.39 -5.47
N ASP A 424 -5.49 -10.63 -6.29
CA ASP A 424 -6.50 -11.68 -6.17
C ASP A 424 -6.03 -13.03 -6.71
N GLU A 425 -5.04 -13.05 -7.59
CA GLU A 425 -4.55 -14.30 -8.18
C GLU A 425 -3.72 -15.09 -7.17
N THR A 426 -3.93 -16.40 -7.12
CA THR A 426 -3.14 -17.30 -6.24
C THR A 426 -1.83 -17.77 -6.91
N HIS A 427 -1.74 -17.65 -8.24
CA HIS A 427 -0.55 -17.98 -9.04
C HIS A 427 0.20 -16.72 -9.52
N GLY A 428 1.40 -16.91 -10.07
CA GLY A 428 2.23 -15.84 -10.62
C GLY A 428 2.97 -15.04 -9.54
N TRP A 429 4.16 -14.58 -9.86
CA TRP A 429 4.92 -13.69 -8.97
C TRP A 429 4.31 -12.29 -9.04
N TYR A 430 4.02 -11.68 -7.88
CA TYR A 430 3.50 -10.32 -7.84
C TYR A 430 4.46 -9.33 -8.49
N SER A 431 5.76 -9.53 -8.26
CA SER A 431 6.79 -8.73 -8.93
C SER A 431 6.71 -8.74 -10.46
N SER A 432 6.19 -9.79 -11.10
CA SER A 432 5.97 -9.79 -12.57
C SER A 432 4.87 -8.83 -13.03
N ASN A 433 4.02 -8.37 -12.11
CA ASN A 433 2.94 -7.42 -12.39
C ASN A 433 3.38 -5.95 -12.22
N LEU A 434 4.60 -5.72 -11.76
CA LEU A 434 5.14 -4.39 -11.54
C LEU A 434 5.51 -3.72 -12.85
N ARG A 435 5.33 -2.41 -12.90
CA ARG A 435 5.84 -1.60 -14.02
C ARG A 435 7.37 -1.54 -13.92
N PRO A 436 8.10 -1.35 -15.03
CA PRO A 436 9.55 -1.16 -14.99
C PRO A 436 10.02 -0.01 -14.08
N THR A 437 9.16 1.00 -13.89
CA THR A 437 9.40 2.16 -13.00
C THR A 437 9.05 1.89 -11.53
N GLU A 438 8.40 0.76 -11.24
CA GLU A 438 7.94 0.37 -9.92
C GLU A 438 8.81 -0.79 -9.42
N ILE A 439 9.73 -0.44 -8.50
CA ILE A 439 10.64 -1.39 -7.81
C ILE A 439 11.66 -1.99 -8.75
N SER A 440 12.64 -1.17 -9.02
CA SER A 440 13.80 -1.57 -9.78
C SER A 440 14.64 -2.62 -9.00
N TRP A 441 14.68 -2.58 -7.65
CA TRP A 441 15.66 -3.39 -6.90
C TRP A 441 15.41 -4.91 -6.91
N TYR A 442 14.20 -5.38 -6.58
CA TYR A 442 13.92 -6.82 -6.47
C TYR A 442 13.90 -7.56 -7.82
N HIS A 443 13.69 -6.85 -8.93
CA HIS A 443 13.91 -7.43 -10.25
C HIS A 443 15.39 -7.76 -10.43
N ARG A 444 16.26 -6.79 -10.18
CA ARG A 444 17.71 -6.95 -10.33
C ARG A 444 18.30 -7.93 -9.33
N LEU A 445 17.86 -7.93 -8.07
CA LEU A 445 18.34 -8.88 -7.06
C LEU A 445 18.09 -10.34 -7.46
N ARG A 446 16.97 -10.63 -8.13
CA ARG A 446 16.64 -12.02 -8.53
C ARG A 446 17.42 -12.51 -9.74
N GLU A 447 18.10 -11.63 -10.45
CA GLU A 447 19.03 -12.02 -11.51
C GLU A 447 20.34 -12.60 -10.94
N ASP A 448 20.63 -12.39 -9.64
CA ASP A 448 21.70 -13.10 -8.94
C ASP A 448 21.24 -14.51 -8.53
N PRO A 449 21.84 -15.59 -9.09
CA PRO A 449 21.50 -16.96 -8.73
C PRO A 449 21.67 -17.26 -7.23
N ALA A 450 22.64 -16.63 -6.55
CA ALA A 450 22.86 -16.82 -5.12
C ALA A 450 21.71 -16.23 -4.30
N PHE A 451 21.19 -15.07 -4.70
CA PHE A 451 19.99 -14.49 -4.08
C PHE A 451 18.78 -15.40 -4.28
N ALA A 452 18.53 -15.87 -5.51
CA ALA A 452 17.41 -16.76 -5.82
C ALA A 452 17.49 -18.08 -5.02
N GLN A 453 18.67 -18.68 -4.91
CA GLN A 453 18.89 -19.88 -4.11
C GLN A 453 18.61 -19.63 -2.63
N ARG A 454 19.05 -18.50 -2.08
CA ARG A 454 18.78 -18.13 -0.68
C ARG A 454 17.29 -17.87 -0.45
N CYS A 455 16.58 -17.27 -1.41
CA CYS A 455 15.12 -17.18 -1.36
C CYS A 455 14.48 -18.56 -1.25
N ALA A 456 14.83 -19.49 -2.15
CA ALA A 456 14.29 -20.85 -2.15
C ALA A 456 14.59 -21.61 -0.85
N ALA A 457 15.82 -21.49 -0.32
CA ALA A 457 16.19 -22.06 0.96
C ALA A 457 15.39 -21.46 2.12
N ARG A 458 15.21 -20.14 2.14
CA ARG A 458 14.43 -19.45 3.16
C ARG A 458 12.96 -19.83 3.10
N TRP A 459 12.34 -19.95 1.92
CA TRP A 459 10.96 -20.43 1.80
C TRP A 459 10.78 -21.78 2.47
N VAL A 460 11.66 -22.75 2.18
CA VAL A 460 11.57 -24.08 2.79
C VAL A 460 11.78 -24.06 4.30
N TYR A 461 12.58 -23.13 4.83
CA TYR A 461 12.63 -22.90 6.27
C TYR A 461 11.29 -22.38 6.81
N LEU A 462 10.74 -21.33 6.20
CA LEU A 462 9.49 -20.72 6.63
C LEU A 462 8.30 -21.70 6.54
N ARG A 463 8.30 -22.60 5.56
CA ARG A 463 7.27 -23.64 5.37
C ARG A 463 7.20 -24.69 6.47
N LYS A 464 8.25 -24.85 7.29
CA LYS A 464 8.23 -25.77 8.44
C LYS A 464 7.35 -25.28 9.59
N ASP A 465 7.08 -23.98 9.65
CA ASP A 465 6.38 -23.38 10.78
C ASP A 465 5.56 -22.14 10.38
N ILE A 466 6.23 -21.04 10.04
CA ILE A 466 5.63 -19.71 9.88
C ILE A 466 4.60 -19.66 8.74
N PHE A 467 4.95 -20.23 7.58
CA PHE A 467 4.06 -20.38 6.43
C PHE A 467 3.57 -21.83 6.27
N ASP A 468 3.44 -22.59 7.37
CA ASP A 468 2.69 -23.84 7.34
C ASP A 468 1.20 -23.57 7.12
N PRO A 469 0.55 -24.09 6.06
CA PRO A 469 -0.87 -23.85 5.82
C PRO A 469 -1.71 -24.15 7.04
N LYS A 470 -1.52 -25.30 7.71
CA LYS A 470 -2.38 -25.65 8.87
C LYS A 470 -2.21 -24.66 10.00
N LYS A 471 -0.97 -24.22 10.30
CA LYS A 471 -0.71 -23.22 11.34
C LYS A 471 -1.25 -21.84 10.97
N VAL A 472 -1.13 -21.42 9.72
CA VAL A 472 -1.69 -20.13 9.25
C VAL A 472 -3.22 -20.17 9.30
N GLN A 473 -3.83 -21.28 8.84
CA GLN A 473 -5.29 -21.46 8.91
C GLN A 473 -5.79 -21.48 10.36
N ALA A 474 -5.12 -22.22 11.25
CA ALA A 474 -5.46 -22.25 12.67
C ALA A 474 -5.35 -20.86 13.30
N ARG A 475 -4.32 -20.08 12.94
CA ARG A 475 -4.20 -18.71 13.44
C ARG A 475 -5.31 -17.79 12.94
N ILE A 476 -5.75 -17.95 11.69
CA ILE A 476 -6.91 -17.22 11.16
C ILE A 476 -8.19 -17.60 11.93
N ASP A 477 -8.37 -18.88 12.23
CA ASP A 477 -9.52 -19.37 13.01
C ASP A 477 -9.51 -18.80 14.44
N GLU A 478 -8.35 -18.74 15.09
CA GLU A 478 -8.19 -18.11 16.41
C GLU A 478 -8.56 -16.62 16.40
N ILE A 479 -8.13 -15.88 15.37
CA ILE A 479 -8.45 -14.46 15.24
C ILE A 479 -9.95 -14.28 14.92
N ALA A 480 -10.51 -15.09 14.03
CA ALA A 480 -11.94 -15.05 13.71
C ALA A 480 -12.80 -15.36 14.95
N ALA A 481 -12.43 -16.36 15.75
CA ALA A 481 -13.10 -16.68 17.01
C ALA A 481 -12.99 -15.54 18.03
N LEU A 482 -11.84 -14.85 18.10
CA LEU A 482 -11.69 -13.67 18.94
C LEU A 482 -12.62 -12.51 18.49
N LEU A 483 -12.85 -12.38 17.18
CA LEU A 483 -13.68 -11.31 16.61
C LEU A 483 -15.17 -11.65 16.51
N ASP A 484 -15.58 -12.90 16.79
CA ASP A 484 -16.90 -13.46 16.49
C ASP A 484 -18.07 -12.61 17.03
N GLU A 485 -18.02 -12.20 18.30
CA GLU A 485 -19.05 -11.33 18.90
C GLU A 485 -18.99 -9.89 18.35
N ALA A 486 -17.79 -9.33 18.26
CA ALA A 486 -17.59 -7.91 17.97
C ALA A 486 -17.81 -7.58 16.49
N GLN A 487 -17.56 -8.54 15.58
CA GLN A 487 -17.77 -8.34 14.15
C GLN A 487 -19.25 -8.11 13.82
N GLU A 488 -20.18 -8.77 14.52
CA GLU A 488 -21.61 -8.56 14.33
C GLU A 488 -22.00 -7.10 14.62
N ARG A 489 -21.51 -6.55 15.74
CA ARG A 489 -21.72 -5.15 16.11
C ARG A 489 -21.05 -4.21 15.12
N ASN A 490 -19.82 -4.53 14.71
CA ASN A 490 -19.08 -3.74 13.73
C ASN A 490 -19.83 -3.66 12.40
N PHE A 491 -20.31 -4.77 11.84
CA PHE A 491 -21.02 -4.76 10.56
C PHE A 491 -22.46 -4.28 10.66
N LYS A 492 -23.08 -4.33 11.84
CA LYS A 492 -24.33 -3.59 12.11
C LYS A 492 -24.10 -2.08 12.05
N ARG A 493 -22.97 -1.58 12.58
CA ARG A 493 -22.60 -0.17 12.51
C ARG A 493 -22.13 0.25 11.11
N TRP A 494 -21.41 -0.63 10.42
CA TRP A 494 -20.81 -0.42 9.11
C TRP A 494 -21.25 -1.53 8.15
N PRO A 495 -22.44 -1.42 7.53
CA PRO A 495 -23.03 -2.50 6.74
C PRO A 495 -22.38 -2.64 5.36
N VAL A 496 -21.14 -3.12 5.33
CA VAL A 496 -20.32 -3.27 4.10
C VAL A 496 -20.22 -4.72 3.59
N LEU A 497 -20.71 -5.71 4.34
CA LEU A 497 -20.84 -7.08 3.86
C LEU A 497 -21.80 -7.13 2.66
N GLY A 498 -21.51 -7.98 1.67
CA GLY A 498 -22.24 -8.05 0.40
C GLY A 498 -22.01 -6.84 -0.53
N GLN A 499 -21.21 -5.84 -0.13
CA GLN A 499 -20.99 -4.63 -0.91
C GLN A 499 -19.53 -4.50 -1.34
N HIS A 500 -19.29 -4.10 -2.58
CA HIS A 500 -17.94 -3.82 -3.06
C HIS A 500 -17.41 -2.51 -2.45
N VAL A 501 -16.27 -2.58 -1.74
CA VAL A 501 -15.55 -1.42 -1.21
C VAL A 501 -14.22 -1.27 -1.97
N THR A 502 -14.07 -0.16 -2.69
CA THR A 502 -12.87 0.29 -3.42
C THR A 502 -12.15 -0.75 -4.29
N CYS A 503 -11.34 -1.64 -3.72
CA CYS A 503 -10.46 -2.58 -4.40
C CYS A 503 -10.72 -4.05 -4.09
N ASN A 504 -11.79 -4.38 -3.35
CA ASN A 504 -12.11 -5.78 -3.07
C ASN A 504 -12.29 -6.57 -4.38
N HIS A 505 -11.63 -7.73 -4.49
CA HIS A 505 -11.90 -8.68 -5.57
C HIS A 505 -13.10 -9.56 -5.23
N TYR A 506 -13.03 -10.23 -4.08
CA TYR A 506 -14.14 -11.01 -3.55
C TYR A 506 -15.05 -10.11 -2.69
N VAL A 507 -16.34 -10.35 -2.78
CA VAL A 507 -17.37 -9.65 -2.01
C VAL A 507 -18.25 -10.73 -1.40
N GLY A 508 -17.93 -11.13 -0.16
CA GLY A 508 -18.71 -12.08 0.60
C GLY A 508 -19.95 -11.44 1.20
N ASP A 509 -21.04 -12.20 1.26
CA ASP A 509 -22.32 -11.75 1.84
C ASP A 509 -22.28 -11.76 3.37
N SER A 510 -21.35 -12.53 3.96
CA SER A 510 -21.13 -12.62 5.41
C SER A 510 -19.66 -12.45 5.80
N TYR A 511 -19.41 -12.21 7.09
CA TYR A 511 -18.06 -12.22 7.65
C TYR A 511 -17.38 -13.58 7.47
N GLU A 512 -18.11 -14.67 7.67
CA GLU A 512 -17.59 -16.03 7.52
C GLU A 512 -17.16 -16.31 6.07
N ASP A 513 -17.91 -15.80 5.09
CA ASP A 513 -17.54 -15.93 3.66
C ASP A 513 -16.21 -15.24 3.35
N GLU A 514 -16.00 -14.03 3.89
CA GLU A 514 -14.75 -13.27 3.73
C GLU A 514 -13.55 -13.99 4.36
N VAL A 515 -13.73 -14.53 5.58
CA VAL A 515 -12.70 -15.34 6.25
C VAL A 515 -12.42 -16.61 5.44
N ARG A 516 -13.45 -17.35 5.04
CA ARG A 516 -13.31 -18.58 4.25
C ARG A 516 -12.63 -18.33 2.91
N TRP A 517 -12.92 -17.21 2.25
CA TRP A 517 -12.26 -16.80 1.03
C TRP A 517 -10.77 -16.54 1.25
N MET A 518 -10.42 -15.73 2.25
CA MET A 518 -9.02 -15.44 2.61
C MET A 518 -8.24 -16.72 2.91
N LYS A 519 -8.83 -17.64 3.68
CA LYS A 519 -8.26 -18.97 3.98
C LYS A 519 -7.96 -19.76 2.71
N LYS A 520 -8.94 -19.92 1.82
CA LYS A 520 -8.76 -20.65 0.54
C LYS A 520 -7.72 -20.00 -0.36
N TRP A 521 -7.68 -18.66 -0.39
CA TRP A 521 -6.69 -17.91 -1.16
C TRP A 521 -5.27 -18.22 -0.67
N ILE A 522 -5.04 -18.14 0.65
CA ILE A 522 -3.73 -18.39 1.27
C ILE A 522 -3.24 -19.82 0.99
N GLU A 523 -4.12 -20.81 1.17
CA GLU A 523 -3.78 -22.21 0.91
C GLU A 523 -3.31 -22.43 -0.53
N ARG A 524 -4.08 -21.93 -1.50
CA ARG A 524 -3.75 -22.03 -2.93
C ARG A 524 -2.47 -21.27 -3.27
N ARG A 525 -2.26 -20.09 -2.66
CA ARG A 525 -1.06 -19.28 -2.87
C ARG A 525 0.20 -20.01 -2.38
N ILE A 526 0.16 -20.56 -1.18
CA ILE A 526 1.27 -21.33 -0.61
C ILE A 526 1.54 -22.56 -1.47
N ALA A 527 0.51 -23.32 -1.87
CA ALA A 527 0.66 -24.48 -2.73
C ALA A 527 1.29 -24.13 -4.10
N TRP A 528 0.91 -22.98 -4.68
CA TRP A 528 1.53 -22.50 -5.90
C TRP A 528 3.02 -22.18 -5.69
N ILE A 529 3.38 -21.44 -4.64
CA ILE A 529 4.80 -21.13 -4.35
C ILE A 529 5.60 -22.42 -4.13
N ASP A 530 5.05 -23.40 -3.42
CA ASP A 530 5.69 -24.71 -3.20
C ASP A 530 6.02 -25.39 -4.54
N SER A 531 5.12 -25.33 -5.53
CA SER A 531 5.37 -25.89 -6.87
C SER A 531 6.51 -25.18 -7.62
N GLN A 532 6.69 -23.87 -7.41
CA GLN A 532 7.75 -23.11 -8.07
C GLN A 532 9.11 -23.35 -7.41
N VAL A 533 9.15 -23.45 -6.08
CA VAL A 533 10.39 -23.70 -5.32
C VAL A 533 10.87 -25.15 -5.50
N ALA A 534 9.95 -26.12 -5.65
CA ALA A 534 10.31 -27.50 -5.97
C ALA A 534 10.97 -27.61 -7.36
N GLY A 535 10.41 -26.95 -8.38
CA GLY A 535 10.98 -26.92 -9.73
C GLY A 535 12.36 -26.23 -9.83
N ALA A 536 12.64 -25.26 -8.94
CA ALA A 536 13.94 -24.60 -8.86
C ALA A 536 15.05 -25.44 -8.20
N ARG A 537 14.71 -26.57 -7.55
CA ARG A 537 15.68 -27.50 -6.94
C ARG A 537 16.05 -28.68 -7.84
N SER A 538 15.29 -28.90 -8.90
CA SER A 538 15.53 -29.94 -9.91
C SER A 538 16.39 -29.47 -11.09
N LEU A 539 16.80 -28.20 -11.06
CA LEU A 539 17.78 -27.56 -11.94
C LEU A 539 19.05 -27.31 -11.12
#